data_AF-A0A6J5GSB1-F1
#
_entry.id   AF-A0A6J5GSB1-F1
#
_cell.length_a   1.000
_cell.length_b   1.000
_cell.length_c   1.000
_cell.angle_alpha   90.00
_cell.angle_beta   90.00
_cell.angle_gamma   90.00
#
_symmetry.space_group_name_H-M   'P 1'
#
loop_
_entity.id
_entity.type
_entity.pdbx_description
1 polymer ?
#
loop_
_entity_poly.entity_id
_entity_poly.type
_entity_poly.pdbx_seq_one_letter_code
_entity_poly.pdbx_strand_id
1 'polypeptide(L)'
;MGSIIEMVVFLAASAILTVYSIREDIQKHRASLLATEGQNEAVIADALGSWANENYSTLLTQYTQSGNSTLTAPTIADLQTAGNLKQMYRAGPFWGGSYTIQMSMLPAGCTETAGNCHVSWIFYPSLPYTRDGKPDVSGAAQIALAASSQGAQFGYSSTRNAATISGISGAWTASNPLTGTPAAAILATNGPNADGNSLYIRRDGSLTWTGDQNVNGVSLHNVNSIDATGTIAAPAVSASNVAVSNAVRTPSTLYVQNAVGSAPAPIDTGAAAVHGNATVYGALEVANTATPRASCTSTAGTTRIAANADGSGQLLSCLYNQWVPVSGPAPRYQYYTVGYGTYVPAPQCSAGGSPQILLVPQSFYVNTTAQINAYTTGTGPWTVYLTDGSNANIGAQGVVETYCAY
;
A
#
# COMPACT_ATOMS: atom_id res chain seq x y z
N MET A 1 -29.85 9.66 -84.18
CA MET A 1 -30.26 8.28 -83.87
C MET A 1 -28.98 7.45 -83.81
N GLY A 2 -28.60 6.97 -82.62
CA GLY A 2 -27.31 6.32 -82.40
C GLY A 2 -27.11 5.12 -83.33
N SER A 3 -25.91 5.02 -83.90
CA SER A 3 -25.52 3.97 -84.83
C SER A 3 -25.46 2.61 -84.13
N ILE A 4 -25.74 1.51 -84.84
CA ILE A 4 -25.65 0.12 -84.34
C ILE A 4 -24.30 -0.15 -83.64
N ILE A 5 -23.23 0.50 -84.08
CA ILE A 5 -21.88 0.40 -83.49
C ILE A 5 -21.85 0.86 -82.03
N GLU A 6 -22.59 1.92 -81.69
CA GLU A 6 -22.62 2.53 -80.36
C GLU A 6 -23.36 1.64 -79.35
N MET A 7 -24.41 0.95 -79.80
CA MET A 7 -25.15 -0.02 -79.00
C MET A 7 -24.32 -1.29 -78.70
N VAL A 8 -23.49 -1.73 -79.65
CA VAL A 8 -22.59 -2.90 -79.47
C VAL A 8 -21.48 -2.58 -78.47
N VAL A 9 -20.89 -1.38 -78.52
CA VAL A 9 -19.86 -0.96 -77.55
C VAL A 9 -20.42 -0.86 -76.14
N PHE A 10 -21.65 -0.34 -75.97
CA PHE A 10 -22.28 -0.22 -74.67
C PHE A 10 -22.63 -1.58 -74.05
N LEU A 11 -23.10 -2.53 -74.86
CA LEU A 11 -23.35 -3.92 -74.44
C LEU A 11 -22.06 -4.66 -74.06
N ALA A 12 -20.96 -4.43 -74.78
CA ALA A 12 -19.67 -5.02 -74.44
C ALA A 12 -19.12 -4.43 -73.13
N ALA A 13 -19.19 -3.11 -72.95
CA ALA A 13 -18.72 -2.44 -71.73
C ALA A 13 -19.54 -2.85 -70.49
N SER A 14 -20.87 -2.96 -70.62
CA SER A 14 -21.74 -3.39 -69.51
C SER A 14 -21.49 -4.87 -69.15
N ALA A 15 -21.33 -5.76 -70.14
CA ALA A 15 -20.99 -7.16 -69.88
C ALA A 15 -19.64 -7.30 -69.16
N ILE A 16 -18.63 -6.54 -69.58
CA ILE A 16 -17.30 -6.52 -68.94
C ILE A 16 -17.41 -6.04 -67.49
N LEU A 17 -18.08 -4.91 -67.24
CA LEU A 17 -18.27 -4.36 -65.90
C LEU A 17 -19.05 -5.30 -64.98
N THR A 18 -20.06 -5.99 -65.51
CA THR A 18 -20.86 -6.97 -64.75
C THR A 18 -20.01 -8.21 -64.39
N VAL A 19 -19.15 -8.68 -65.29
CA VAL A 19 -18.21 -9.77 -64.98
C VAL A 19 -17.17 -9.33 -63.95
N TYR A 20 -16.69 -8.09 -64.00
CA TYR A 20 -15.78 -7.55 -62.99
C TYR A 20 -16.43 -7.43 -61.60
N SER A 21 -17.67 -6.93 -61.52
CA SER A 21 -18.38 -6.80 -60.25
C SER A 21 -18.70 -8.16 -59.64
N ILE A 22 -19.12 -9.14 -60.44
CA ILE A 22 -19.32 -10.54 -60.00
C ILE A 22 -18.01 -11.14 -59.49
N ARG A 23 -16.89 -10.91 -60.20
CA ARG A 23 -15.58 -11.40 -59.75
C ARG A 23 -15.17 -10.78 -58.42
N GLU A 24 -15.33 -9.48 -58.25
CA GLU A 24 -15.00 -8.78 -57.02
C GLU A 24 -15.86 -9.26 -55.84
N ASP A 25 -17.16 -9.45 -56.07
CA ASP A 25 -18.09 -9.96 -55.08
C ASP A 25 -17.76 -11.39 -54.63
N ILE A 26 -17.44 -12.28 -55.59
CA ILE A 26 -16.95 -13.63 -55.30
C ILE A 26 -15.65 -13.59 -54.49
N GLN A 27 -14.71 -12.68 -54.81
CA GLN A 27 -13.47 -12.54 -54.02
C GLN A 27 -13.76 -12.05 -52.60
N LYS A 28 -14.69 -11.11 -52.40
CA LYS A 28 -15.08 -10.61 -51.08
C LYS A 28 -15.75 -11.68 -50.24
N HIS A 29 -16.73 -12.40 -50.81
CA HIS A 29 -17.40 -13.51 -50.13
C HIS A 29 -16.40 -14.61 -49.74
N ARG A 30 -15.45 -14.92 -50.63
CA ARG A 30 -14.39 -15.88 -50.34
C ARG A 30 -13.45 -15.40 -49.24
N ALA A 31 -12.97 -14.17 -49.31
CA ALA A 31 -12.10 -13.60 -48.28
C ALA A 31 -12.80 -13.58 -46.92
N SER A 32 -14.10 -13.27 -46.88
CA SER A 32 -14.93 -13.35 -45.68
C SER A 32 -15.00 -14.77 -45.13
N LEU A 33 -15.28 -15.76 -45.99
CA LEU A 33 -15.33 -17.17 -45.59
C LEU A 33 -13.97 -17.66 -45.03
N LEU A 34 -12.86 -17.30 -45.69
CA LEU A 34 -11.51 -17.62 -45.22
C LEU A 34 -11.19 -16.94 -43.87
N ALA A 35 -11.61 -15.70 -43.70
CA ALA A 35 -11.42 -14.98 -42.44
C ALA A 35 -12.24 -15.59 -41.31
N THR A 36 -13.51 -15.93 -41.56
CA THR A 36 -14.37 -16.61 -40.58
C THR A 36 -13.80 -17.96 -40.18
N GLU A 37 -13.27 -18.73 -41.13
CA GLU A 37 -12.62 -20.00 -40.82
C GLU A 37 -11.39 -19.80 -39.93
N GLY A 38 -10.53 -18.83 -40.24
CA GLY A 38 -9.39 -18.50 -39.38
C GLY A 38 -9.80 -18.07 -37.97
N GLN A 39 -10.88 -17.30 -37.85
CA GLN A 39 -11.43 -16.93 -36.54
C GLN A 39 -11.97 -18.13 -35.77
N ASN A 40 -12.65 -19.08 -36.44
CA ASN A 40 -13.13 -20.32 -35.81
C ASN A 40 -11.96 -21.17 -35.31
N GLU A 41 -10.93 -21.33 -36.14
CA GLU A 41 -9.71 -22.05 -35.78
C GLU A 41 -8.97 -21.38 -34.61
N ALA A 42 -8.95 -20.04 -34.55
CA ALA A 42 -8.37 -19.32 -33.42
C ALA A 42 -9.10 -19.57 -32.10
N VAL A 43 -10.44 -19.67 -32.10
CA VAL A 43 -11.21 -20.01 -30.90
C VAL A 43 -10.89 -21.43 -30.41
N ILE A 44 -10.69 -22.38 -31.33
CA ILE A 44 -10.29 -23.75 -30.99
C ILE A 44 -8.87 -23.74 -30.40
N ALA A 45 -7.94 -22.99 -31.00
CA ALA A 45 -6.56 -22.87 -30.52
C ALA A 45 -6.47 -22.21 -29.13
N ASP A 46 -7.29 -21.19 -28.85
CA ASP A 46 -7.39 -20.56 -27.53
C ASP A 46 -7.96 -21.53 -26.48
N ALA A 47 -9.02 -22.27 -26.83
CA ALA A 47 -9.58 -23.31 -25.97
C ALA A 47 -8.56 -24.42 -25.66
N LEU A 48 -7.74 -24.81 -26.64
CA LEU A 48 -6.65 -25.76 -26.44
C LEU A 48 -5.57 -25.20 -25.49
N GLY A 49 -5.21 -23.93 -25.63
CA GLY A 49 -4.30 -23.25 -24.70
C GLY A 49 -4.83 -23.24 -23.25
N SER A 50 -6.11 -22.92 -23.06
CA SER A 50 -6.76 -22.98 -21.74
C SER A 50 -6.74 -24.39 -21.16
N TRP A 51 -7.12 -25.39 -21.98
CA TRP A 51 -7.16 -26.78 -21.55
C TRP A 51 -5.77 -27.31 -21.16
N ALA A 52 -4.74 -26.99 -21.94
CA ALA A 52 -3.36 -27.40 -21.68
C ALA A 52 -2.86 -26.83 -20.34
N ASN A 53 -3.19 -25.57 -20.04
CA ASN A 53 -2.86 -24.94 -18.76
C ASN A 53 -3.59 -25.58 -17.58
N GLU A 54 -4.89 -25.87 -17.73
CA GLU A 54 -5.70 -26.52 -16.69
C GLU A 54 -5.25 -27.95 -16.40
N ASN A 55 -4.77 -28.66 -17.42
CA ASN A 55 -4.34 -30.05 -17.34
C ASN A 55 -2.82 -30.23 -17.22
N TYR A 56 -2.07 -29.13 -17.03
CA TYR A 56 -0.60 -29.17 -17.01
C TYR A 56 -0.04 -30.19 -16.01
N SER A 57 -0.59 -30.26 -14.80
CA SER A 57 -0.12 -31.23 -13.77
C SER A 57 -0.31 -32.69 -14.19
N THR A 58 -1.45 -33.00 -14.83
CA THR A 58 -1.74 -34.33 -15.39
C THR A 58 -0.77 -34.65 -16.52
N LEU A 59 -0.50 -33.69 -17.41
CA LEU A 59 0.43 -33.84 -18.52
C LEU A 59 1.88 -33.99 -18.04
N LEU A 60 2.29 -33.26 -17.01
CA LEU A 60 3.60 -33.41 -16.37
C LEU A 60 3.73 -34.79 -15.70
N THR A 61 2.66 -35.28 -15.07
CA THR A 61 2.61 -36.64 -14.50
C THR A 61 2.75 -37.70 -15.60
N GLN A 62 2.04 -37.53 -16.72
CA GLN A 62 2.16 -38.41 -17.88
C GLN A 62 3.61 -38.46 -18.41
N TYR A 63 4.24 -37.29 -18.56
CA TYR A 63 5.62 -37.18 -19.02
C TYR A 63 6.60 -37.87 -18.05
N THR A 64 6.51 -37.57 -16.76
CA THR A 64 7.42 -38.11 -15.73
C THR A 64 7.29 -39.62 -15.56
N GLN A 65 6.08 -40.18 -15.71
CA GLN A 65 5.86 -41.63 -15.62
C GLN A 65 6.33 -42.38 -16.86
N SER A 66 6.09 -41.82 -18.05
CA SER A 66 6.41 -42.50 -19.32
C SER A 66 7.85 -42.27 -19.79
N GLY A 67 8.47 -41.16 -19.38
CA GLY A 67 9.72 -40.66 -19.96
C GLY A 67 9.59 -40.22 -21.42
N ASN A 68 8.37 -40.18 -21.97
CA ASN A 68 8.11 -39.84 -23.37
C ASN A 68 7.67 -38.39 -23.48
N SER A 69 8.39 -37.61 -24.30
CA SER A 69 8.05 -36.21 -24.56
C SER A 69 6.71 -36.06 -25.29
N THR A 70 6.17 -37.08 -25.97
CA THR A 70 4.84 -37.02 -26.59
C THR A 70 3.75 -37.23 -25.55
N LEU A 71 2.80 -36.29 -25.51
CA LEU A 71 1.68 -36.27 -24.57
C LEU A 71 0.38 -36.68 -25.26
N THR A 72 -0.59 -37.14 -24.48
CA THR A 72 -1.94 -37.42 -25.01
C THR A 72 -2.64 -36.10 -25.30
N ALA A 73 -2.94 -35.84 -26.57
CA ALA A 73 -3.67 -34.67 -26.99
C ALA A 73 -5.19 -34.82 -26.75
N PRO A 74 -5.90 -33.75 -26.37
CA PRO A 74 -7.35 -33.76 -26.30
C PRO A 74 -7.95 -33.78 -27.71
N THR A 75 -9.18 -34.29 -27.83
CA THR A 75 -10.03 -34.05 -28.99
C THR A 75 -10.80 -32.74 -28.84
N ILE A 76 -11.35 -32.22 -29.95
CA ILE A 76 -12.26 -31.06 -29.88
C ILE A 76 -13.49 -31.33 -29.00
N ALA A 77 -13.97 -32.59 -28.97
CA ALA A 77 -15.07 -32.98 -28.10
C ALA A 77 -14.67 -32.95 -26.62
N ASP A 78 -13.41 -33.25 -26.30
CA ASP A 78 -12.87 -33.13 -24.94
C ASP A 78 -12.78 -31.67 -24.51
N LEU A 79 -12.34 -30.77 -25.41
CA LEU A 79 -12.32 -29.32 -25.14
C LEU A 79 -13.72 -28.76 -24.85
N GLN A 80 -14.75 -29.28 -25.54
CA GLN A 80 -16.14 -28.91 -25.27
C GLN A 80 -16.63 -29.48 -23.93
N THR A 81 -16.33 -30.75 -23.66
CA THR A 81 -16.74 -31.44 -22.42
C THR A 81 -16.10 -30.80 -21.19
N ALA A 82 -14.84 -30.37 -21.30
CA ALA A 82 -14.11 -29.65 -20.27
C ALA A 82 -14.57 -28.19 -20.10
N GLY A 83 -15.39 -27.66 -21.02
CA GLY A 83 -15.94 -26.30 -20.96
C GLY A 83 -15.01 -25.21 -21.50
N ASN A 84 -13.81 -25.55 -21.98
CA ASN A 84 -12.89 -24.59 -22.62
C ASN A 84 -13.45 -24.12 -23.97
N LEU A 85 -14.13 -25.00 -24.71
CA LEU A 85 -14.80 -24.67 -25.97
C LEU A 85 -16.32 -24.51 -25.76
N LYS A 86 -16.79 -23.26 -25.76
CA LYS A 86 -18.17 -22.90 -25.38
C LYS A 86 -19.24 -23.24 -26.43
N GLN A 87 -18.84 -23.49 -27.67
CA GLN A 87 -19.75 -23.78 -28.77
C GLN A 87 -19.29 -25.06 -29.47
N MET A 88 -20.23 -25.75 -30.11
CA MET A 88 -19.89 -26.94 -30.91
C MET A 88 -19.32 -26.49 -32.27
N TYR A 89 -18.06 -26.82 -32.51
CA TYR A 89 -17.41 -26.59 -33.80
C TYR A 89 -17.40 -27.87 -34.66
N ARG A 90 -17.25 -27.70 -35.98
CA ARG A 90 -17.07 -28.84 -36.89
C ARG A 90 -15.77 -29.57 -36.57
N ALA A 91 -15.73 -30.88 -36.84
CA ALA A 91 -14.55 -31.71 -36.60
C ALA A 91 -13.39 -31.47 -37.58
N GLY A 92 -13.57 -30.58 -38.56
CA GLY A 92 -12.58 -30.22 -39.57
C GLY A 92 -13.00 -28.97 -40.35
N PRO A 93 -12.10 -28.44 -41.19
CA PRO A 93 -12.31 -27.19 -41.88
C PRO A 93 -13.30 -27.32 -43.04
N PHE A 94 -13.79 -26.18 -43.56
CA PHE A 94 -14.78 -26.18 -44.64
C PHE A 94 -14.30 -26.83 -45.95
N TRP A 95 -12.99 -26.94 -46.17
CA TRP A 95 -12.40 -27.58 -47.37
C TRP A 95 -12.17 -29.09 -47.24
N GLY A 96 -12.55 -29.69 -46.10
CA GLY A 96 -12.44 -31.13 -45.85
C GLY A 96 -11.19 -31.54 -45.07
N GLY A 97 -11.20 -32.78 -44.59
CA GLY A 97 -10.23 -33.28 -43.61
C GLY A 97 -10.76 -33.18 -42.17
N SER A 98 -9.87 -33.39 -41.21
CA SER A 98 -10.14 -33.26 -39.77
C SER A 98 -9.12 -32.33 -39.12
N TYR A 99 -9.47 -31.74 -37.98
CA TYR A 99 -8.47 -31.07 -37.16
C TYR A 99 -7.63 -32.09 -36.38
N THR A 100 -6.33 -31.83 -36.28
CA THR A 100 -5.36 -32.65 -35.55
C THR A 100 -4.68 -31.81 -34.49
N ILE A 101 -4.53 -32.38 -33.29
CA ILE A 101 -3.78 -31.78 -32.18
C ILE A 101 -2.63 -32.73 -31.84
N GLN A 102 -1.44 -32.17 -31.68
CA GLN A 102 -0.29 -32.88 -31.13
C GLN A 102 0.25 -32.09 -29.95
N MET A 103 0.68 -32.80 -28.90
CA MET A 103 1.19 -32.21 -27.68
C MET A 103 2.49 -32.89 -27.28
N SER A 104 3.41 -32.10 -26.73
CA SER A 104 4.69 -32.58 -26.23
C SER A 104 5.19 -31.78 -25.04
N MET A 105 5.94 -32.43 -24.16
CA MET A 105 6.69 -31.77 -23.11
C MET A 105 8.08 -31.39 -23.63
N LEU A 106 8.45 -30.13 -23.45
CA LEU A 106 9.73 -29.57 -23.87
C LEU A 106 10.42 -28.82 -22.71
N PRO A 107 11.76 -28.64 -22.80
CA PRO A 107 12.67 -29.40 -23.65
C PRO A 107 12.72 -30.87 -23.21
N ALA A 108 13.18 -31.77 -24.10
CA ALA A 108 13.42 -33.15 -23.72
C ALA A 108 14.37 -33.23 -22.51
N GLY A 109 13.99 -33.97 -21.47
CA GLY A 109 14.75 -34.05 -20.22
C GLY A 109 14.50 -32.92 -19.23
N CYS A 110 13.50 -32.06 -19.45
CA CYS A 110 13.03 -31.11 -18.42
C CYS A 110 12.63 -31.86 -17.14
N THR A 111 12.69 -31.19 -15.99
CA THR A 111 12.27 -31.77 -14.70
C THR A 111 11.40 -30.80 -13.91
N GLU A 112 10.50 -31.34 -13.10
CA GLU A 112 9.69 -30.55 -12.16
C GLU A 112 10.57 -29.76 -11.19
N THR A 113 11.62 -30.39 -10.65
CA THR A 113 12.56 -29.75 -9.73
C THR A 113 13.28 -28.55 -10.34
N ALA A 114 13.63 -28.61 -11.62
CA ALA A 114 14.26 -27.49 -12.33
C ALA A 114 13.24 -26.42 -12.78
N GLY A 115 11.94 -26.69 -12.67
CA GLY A 115 10.88 -25.75 -13.06
C GLY A 115 10.94 -25.34 -14.54
N ASN A 116 11.49 -26.19 -15.41
CA ASN A 116 11.78 -25.85 -16.81
C ASN A 116 10.92 -26.62 -17.83
N CYS A 117 9.95 -27.42 -17.37
CA CYS A 117 9.04 -28.17 -18.22
C CYS A 117 7.91 -27.28 -18.74
N HIS A 118 7.64 -27.37 -20.05
CA HIS A 118 6.55 -26.65 -20.69
C HIS A 118 5.87 -27.51 -21.75
N VAL A 119 4.56 -27.33 -21.93
CA VAL A 119 3.71 -28.14 -22.80
C VAL A 119 3.61 -27.46 -24.16
N SER A 120 4.40 -27.89 -25.14
CA SER A 120 4.24 -27.43 -26.52
C SER A 120 3.10 -28.18 -27.21
N TRP A 121 2.24 -27.43 -27.90
CA TRP A 121 1.20 -28.02 -28.74
C TRP A 121 1.19 -27.39 -30.14
N ILE A 122 0.71 -28.20 -31.08
CA ILE A 122 0.37 -27.76 -32.43
C ILE A 122 -1.04 -28.23 -32.78
N PHE A 123 -1.76 -27.37 -33.48
CA PHE A 123 -3.11 -27.62 -33.98
C PHE A 123 -3.13 -27.34 -35.48
N TYR A 124 -3.56 -28.29 -36.29
CA TYR A 124 -3.53 -28.13 -37.74
C TYR A 124 -4.62 -28.94 -38.45
N PRO A 125 -5.15 -28.45 -39.58
CA PRO A 125 -6.00 -29.24 -40.46
C PRO A 125 -5.23 -30.39 -41.13
N SER A 126 -5.83 -31.57 -41.23
CA SER A 126 -5.19 -32.78 -41.78
C SER A 126 -4.94 -32.74 -43.30
N LEU A 127 -5.47 -31.75 -43.99
CA LEU A 127 -5.30 -31.52 -45.43
C LEU A 127 -4.93 -30.05 -45.68
N PRO A 128 -4.05 -29.77 -46.66
CA PRO A 128 -3.71 -28.40 -47.02
C PRO A 128 -4.93 -27.69 -47.62
N TYR A 129 -4.95 -26.36 -47.52
CA TYR A 129 -5.97 -25.58 -48.20
C TYR A 129 -5.75 -25.63 -49.72
N THR A 130 -6.75 -26.15 -50.44
CA THR A 130 -6.72 -26.25 -51.90
C THR A 130 -7.86 -25.48 -52.55
N ARG A 131 -7.60 -24.97 -53.74
CA ARG A 131 -8.59 -24.43 -54.67
C ARG A 131 -8.42 -25.13 -56.00
N ASP A 132 -9.51 -25.65 -56.56
CA ASP A 132 -9.51 -26.39 -57.83
C ASP A 132 -8.50 -27.56 -57.85
N GLY A 133 -8.35 -28.24 -56.70
CA GLY A 133 -7.42 -29.35 -56.51
C GLY A 133 -5.94 -28.96 -56.41
N LYS A 134 -5.61 -27.65 -56.36
CA LYS A 134 -4.24 -27.15 -56.23
C LYS A 134 -4.04 -26.41 -54.90
N PRO A 135 -2.87 -26.51 -54.25
CA PRO A 135 -2.57 -25.72 -53.06
C PRO A 135 -2.75 -24.22 -53.28
N ASP A 136 -3.52 -23.56 -52.41
CA ASP A 136 -3.74 -22.11 -52.48
C ASP A 136 -3.09 -21.41 -51.30
N VAL A 137 -1.81 -21.08 -51.47
CA VAL A 137 -1.00 -20.41 -50.43
C VAL A 137 -1.57 -19.05 -50.05
N SER A 138 -2.20 -18.32 -50.98
CA SER A 138 -2.77 -17.01 -50.68
C SER A 138 -3.98 -17.14 -49.77
N GLY A 139 -4.85 -18.13 -50.01
CA GLY A 139 -5.98 -18.39 -49.13
C GLY A 139 -5.54 -18.92 -47.75
N ALA A 140 -4.54 -19.81 -47.71
CA ALA A 140 -3.96 -20.26 -46.44
C ALA A 140 -3.36 -19.10 -45.63
N ALA A 141 -2.69 -18.15 -46.29
CA ALA A 141 -2.18 -16.95 -45.64
C ALA A 141 -3.30 -16.07 -45.07
N GLN A 142 -4.44 -15.94 -45.77
CA GLN A 142 -5.59 -15.18 -45.27
C GLN A 142 -6.22 -15.83 -44.03
N ILE A 143 -6.38 -17.16 -44.03
CA ILE A 143 -6.88 -17.92 -42.87
C ILE A 143 -5.93 -17.71 -41.68
N ALA A 144 -4.63 -17.95 -41.87
CA ALA A 144 -3.62 -17.80 -40.81
C ALA A 144 -3.53 -16.36 -40.29
N LEU A 145 -3.67 -15.35 -41.16
CA LEU A 145 -3.69 -13.94 -40.77
C LEU A 145 -4.94 -13.60 -39.96
N ALA A 146 -6.12 -14.07 -40.38
CA ALA A 146 -7.36 -13.85 -39.66
C ALA A 146 -7.32 -14.49 -38.28
N ALA A 147 -6.81 -15.71 -38.18
CA ALA A 147 -6.60 -16.39 -36.91
C ALA A 147 -5.61 -15.62 -36.00
N SER A 148 -4.49 -15.16 -36.58
CA SER A 148 -3.48 -14.40 -35.83
C SER A 148 -3.97 -13.04 -35.35
N SER A 149 -4.93 -12.43 -36.06
CA SER A 149 -5.56 -11.18 -35.63
C SER A 149 -6.39 -11.32 -34.34
N GLN A 150 -6.73 -12.55 -33.95
CA GLN A 150 -7.41 -12.87 -32.68
C GLN A 150 -6.42 -13.21 -31.55
N GLY A 151 -5.11 -13.05 -31.77
CA GLY A 151 -4.07 -13.32 -30.78
C GLY A 151 -3.48 -14.73 -30.81
N ALA A 152 -4.05 -15.64 -31.61
CA ALA A 152 -3.50 -16.99 -31.78
C ALA A 152 -2.22 -16.98 -32.64
N GLN A 153 -1.33 -17.95 -32.47
CA GLN A 153 -0.08 -18.02 -33.25
C GLN A 153 -0.25 -18.97 -34.44
N PHE A 154 -0.68 -18.44 -35.58
CA PHE A 154 -0.86 -19.21 -36.82
C PHE A 154 0.23 -18.95 -37.86
N GLY A 155 0.45 -19.95 -38.69
CA GLY A 155 1.39 -19.92 -39.80
C GLY A 155 0.93 -20.78 -40.96
N TYR A 156 1.61 -20.65 -42.09
CA TYR A 156 1.34 -21.45 -43.28
C TYR A 156 2.62 -21.87 -44.04
N SER A 157 2.53 -22.94 -44.82
CA SER A 157 3.61 -23.38 -45.73
C SER A 157 3.47 -22.73 -47.11
N SER A 158 4.61 -22.41 -47.73
CA SER A 158 4.66 -21.77 -49.06
C SER A 158 5.07 -22.75 -50.15
N THR A 159 4.87 -22.38 -51.42
CA THR A 159 5.41 -23.16 -52.55
C THR A 159 6.94 -23.12 -52.64
N ARG A 160 7.58 -22.07 -52.09
CA ARG A 160 9.05 -21.93 -52.08
C ARG A 160 9.71 -22.86 -51.06
N ASN A 161 9.06 -23.09 -49.93
CA ASN A 161 9.51 -24.03 -48.91
C ASN A 161 8.28 -24.67 -48.26
N ALA A 162 7.85 -25.81 -48.80
CA ALA A 162 6.64 -26.50 -48.36
C ALA A 162 6.89 -27.37 -47.10
N ALA A 163 8.16 -27.71 -46.82
CA ALA A 163 8.58 -28.48 -45.65
C ALA A 163 8.53 -27.67 -44.34
N THR A 164 8.50 -26.34 -44.43
CA THR A 164 8.50 -25.44 -43.27
C THR A 164 7.24 -24.59 -43.27
N ILE A 165 6.58 -24.53 -42.12
CA ILE A 165 5.52 -23.57 -41.84
C ILE A 165 6.15 -22.35 -41.18
N SER A 166 5.81 -21.16 -41.67
CA SER A 166 6.25 -19.89 -41.08
C SER A 166 5.05 -19.17 -40.47
N GLY A 167 5.20 -18.72 -39.23
CA GLY A 167 4.24 -17.82 -38.59
C GLY A 167 4.09 -16.50 -39.35
N ILE A 168 2.96 -15.81 -39.15
CA ILE A 168 2.75 -14.48 -39.74
C ILE A 168 3.93 -13.56 -39.39
N SER A 169 4.43 -12.82 -40.38
CA SER A 169 5.62 -11.95 -40.26
C SER A 169 6.93 -12.67 -39.86
N GLY A 170 6.99 -14.01 -39.95
CA GLY A 170 8.19 -14.78 -39.59
C GLY A 170 8.39 -14.93 -38.08
N ALA A 171 7.34 -14.74 -37.27
CA ALA A 171 7.41 -14.79 -35.80
C ALA A 171 7.96 -16.11 -35.24
N TRP A 172 7.77 -17.22 -35.96
CA TRP A 172 8.27 -18.54 -35.62
C TRP A 172 8.33 -19.41 -36.88
N THR A 173 9.02 -20.55 -36.79
CA THR A 173 9.01 -21.58 -37.83
C THR A 173 8.80 -22.96 -37.21
N ALA A 174 8.12 -23.85 -37.94
CA ALA A 174 7.92 -25.23 -37.55
C ALA A 174 8.01 -26.15 -38.77
N SER A 175 8.32 -27.43 -38.55
CA SER A 175 8.21 -28.45 -39.61
C SER A 175 6.75 -28.66 -40.00
N ASN A 176 6.48 -28.81 -41.29
CA ASN A 176 5.13 -29.11 -41.78
C ASN A 176 4.73 -30.54 -41.37
N PRO A 177 3.68 -30.71 -40.54
CA PRO A 177 3.32 -32.03 -40.01
C PRO A 177 2.54 -32.88 -41.02
N LEU A 178 2.11 -32.33 -42.15
CA LEU A 178 1.35 -33.05 -43.17
C LEU A 178 2.25 -34.01 -43.96
N THR A 179 1.74 -35.22 -44.22
CA THR A 179 2.42 -36.21 -45.05
C THR A 179 2.70 -35.66 -46.45
N GLY A 180 3.94 -35.82 -46.93
CA GLY A 180 4.38 -35.26 -48.22
C GLY A 180 4.65 -33.75 -48.18
N THR A 181 4.54 -33.12 -47.01
CA THR A 181 4.84 -31.69 -46.76
C THR A 181 4.31 -30.73 -47.84
N PRO A 182 3.00 -30.73 -48.14
CA PRO A 182 2.41 -29.89 -49.18
C PRO A 182 2.48 -28.39 -48.83
N ALA A 183 2.47 -27.56 -49.87
CA ALA A 183 2.24 -26.11 -49.71
C ALA A 183 0.81 -25.85 -49.22
N ALA A 184 0.56 -24.64 -48.68
CA ALA A 184 -0.75 -24.23 -48.13
C ALA A 184 -1.24 -25.09 -46.94
N ALA A 185 -0.32 -25.74 -46.23
CA ALA A 185 -0.59 -26.27 -44.90
C ALA A 185 -0.74 -25.09 -43.92
N ILE A 186 -1.66 -25.21 -42.96
CA ILE A 186 -1.92 -24.21 -41.91
C ILE A 186 -1.64 -24.87 -40.57
N LEU A 187 -1.02 -24.15 -39.64
CA LEU A 187 -0.74 -24.66 -38.29
C LEU A 187 -0.83 -23.53 -37.28
N ALA A 188 -1.42 -23.83 -36.13
CA ALA A 188 -1.37 -23.06 -34.91
C ALA A 188 -0.44 -23.72 -33.90
N THR A 189 0.14 -22.91 -33.02
CA THR A 189 0.96 -23.38 -31.91
C THR A 189 0.79 -22.45 -30.70
N ASN A 190 1.22 -22.86 -29.51
CA ASN A 190 1.52 -21.91 -28.44
C ASN A 190 2.84 -21.16 -28.66
N GLY A 191 3.63 -21.48 -29.69
CA GLY A 191 4.87 -20.80 -30.05
C GLY A 191 6.08 -21.35 -29.27
N PRO A 192 7.32 -21.13 -29.77
CA PRO A 192 8.52 -21.75 -29.21
C PRO A 192 8.93 -21.29 -27.81
N ASN A 193 8.17 -20.36 -27.19
CA ASN A 193 8.45 -19.81 -25.85
C ASN A 193 7.17 -19.39 -25.08
N ALA A 194 5.98 -19.81 -25.50
CA ALA A 194 4.73 -19.22 -25.01
C ALA A 194 3.81 -20.18 -24.24
N ASP A 195 4.42 -21.02 -23.41
CA ASP A 195 3.79 -21.39 -22.15
C ASP A 195 4.03 -20.29 -21.14
N GLY A 196 3.03 -19.41 -21.03
CA GLY A 196 2.76 -18.49 -19.93
C GLY A 196 3.94 -18.07 -19.05
N ASN A 197 4.64 -17.00 -19.45
CA ASN A 197 5.42 -16.13 -18.54
C ASN A 197 4.53 -15.39 -17.52
N SER A 198 3.36 -15.92 -17.20
CA SER A 198 2.42 -15.38 -16.23
C SER A 198 1.95 -16.54 -15.38
N LEU A 199 2.53 -16.66 -14.19
CA LEU A 199 1.99 -17.49 -13.14
C LEU A 199 0.62 -16.88 -12.77
N TYR A 200 -0.47 -17.40 -13.33
CA TYR A 200 -1.81 -16.95 -12.96
C TYR A 200 -2.14 -17.48 -11.56
N ILE A 201 -2.07 -16.61 -10.55
CA ILE A 201 -2.67 -16.90 -9.24
C ILE A 201 -4.18 -16.95 -9.46
N ARG A 202 -4.82 -18.10 -9.18
CA ARG A 202 -6.27 -18.24 -9.34
C ARG A 202 -7.00 -17.22 -8.48
N ARG A 203 -7.85 -16.41 -9.11
CA ARG A 203 -8.61 -15.33 -8.45
C ARG A 203 -9.92 -15.82 -7.81
N ASP A 204 -10.30 -17.06 -8.05
CA ASP A 204 -11.54 -17.68 -7.58
C ASP A 204 -11.45 -18.18 -6.12
N GLY A 205 -10.29 -18.05 -5.49
CA GLY A 205 -10.05 -18.48 -4.11
C GLY A 205 -10.02 -20.01 -3.93
N SER A 206 -10.11 -20.79 -5.02
CA SER A 206 -10.13 -22.25 -4.97
C SER A 206 -8.78 -22.88 -4.60
N LEU A 207 -7.69 -22.13 -4.76
CA LEU A 207 -6.37 -22.47 -4.22
C LEU A 207 -5.81 -21.32 -3.40
N THR A 208 -5.55 -21.62 -2.14
CA THR A 208 -4.79 -20.74 -1.25
C THR A 208 -3.33 -20.78 -1.67
N TRP A 209 -2.74 -19.61 -1.86
CA TRP A 209 -1.32 -19.49 -2.16
C TRP A 209 -0.51 -19.75 -0.90
N THR A 210 0.07 -20.94 -0.77
CA THR A 210 0.85 -21.34 0.41
C THR A 210 2.34 -21.40 0.09
N GLY A 211 3.18 -20.82 0.95
CA GLY A 211 4.65 -20.89 0.85
C GLY A 211 5.32 -19.52 0.74
N ASP A 212 6.63 -19.50 0.92
CA ASP A 212 7.45 -18.27 0.88
C ASP A 212 7.46 -17.67 -0.53
N GLN A 213 7.38 -16.34 -0.58
CA GLN A 213 7.42 -15.59 -1.83
C GLN A 213 8.66 -14.71 -1.85
N ASN A 214 9.51 -14.94 -2.84
CA ASN A 214 10.66 -14.09 -3.11
C ASN A 214 10.38 -13.28 -4.38
N VAL A 215 10.14 -11.99 -4.22
CA VAL A 215 9.91 -11.06 -5.34
C VAL A 215 11.21 -10.55 -5.99
N ASN A 216 12.37 -11.07 -5.58
CA ASN A 216 13.69 -10.78 -6.16
C ASN A 216 13.98 -9.27 -6.34
N GLY A 217 13.62 -8.47 -5.33
CA GLY A 217 13.81 -7.02 -5.34
C GLY A 217 12.80 -6.23 -6.19
N VAL A 218 11.75 -6.88 -6.70
CA VAL A 218 10.66 -6.23 -7.44
C VAL A 218 9.59 -5.74 -6.46
N SER A 219 8.95 -4.63 -6.82
CA SER A 219 7.88 -4.02 -6.04
C SER A 219 6.56 -4.79 -6.11
N LEU A 220 5.86 -4.89 -4.97
CA LEU A 220 4.42 -5.13 -4.93
C LEU A 220 3.69 -3.77 -4.87
N HIS A 221 2.81 -3.50 -5.83
CA HIS A 221 2.04 -2.25 -5.91
C HIS A 221 0.53 -2.50 -5.94
N ASN A 222 -0.24 -1.47 -5.57
CA ASN A 222 -1.72 -1.47 -5.60
C ASN A 222 -2.36 -2.58 -4.73
N VAL A 223 -1.72 -2.93 -3.62
CA VAL A 223 -2.27 -3.86 -2.64
C VAL A 223 -3.29 -3.11 -1.77
N ASN A 224 -4.56 -3.50 -1.84
CA ASN A 224 -5.63 -2.86 -1.06
C ASN A 224 -5.53 -3.19 0.44
N SER A 225 -5.09 -4.42 0.78
CA SER A 225 -4.92 -4.85 2.17
C SER A 225 -3.77 -5.86 2.28
N ILE A 226 -3.01 -5.75 3.36
CA ILE A 226 -2.01 -6.73 3.79
C ILE A 226 -2.43 -7.19 5.20
N ASP A 227 -2.80 -8.46 5.32
CA ASP A 227 -3.08 -9.10 6.60
C ASP A 227 -1.91 -10.03 6.95
N ALA A 228 -1.15 -9.66 7.97
CA ALA A 228 0.05 -10.39 8.39
C ALA A 228 -0.12 -10.85 9.84
N THR A 229 -0.04 -12.16 10.07
CA THR A 229 -0.07 -12.74 11.43
C THR A 229 1.30 -12.69 12.11
N GLY A 230 2.37 -12.45 11.34
CA GLY A 230 3.75 -12.42 11.80
C GLY A 230 4.37 -11.03 11.81
N THR A 231 5.68 -10.97 11.59
CA THR A 231 6.46 -9.74 11.58
C THR A 231 6.61 -9.17 10.17
N ILE A 232 6.36 -7.87 10.02
CA ILE A 232 6.80 -7.11 8.84
C ILE A 232 8.23 -6.64 9.10
N ALA A 233 9.21 -7.34 8.53
CA ALA A 233 10.63 -6.98 8.64
C ALA A 233 11.03 -6.04 7.50
N ALA A 234 11.11 -4.74 7.77
CA ALA A 234 11.53 -3.73 6.81
C ALA A 234 12.49 -2.72 7.46
N PRO A 235 13.51 -2.22 6.73
CA PRO A 235 14.37 -1.14 7.22
C PRO A 235 13.58 0.15 7.52
N ALA A 236 12.49 0.36 6.78
CA ALA A 236 11.56 1.47 6.98
C ALA A 236 10.15 1.04 6.61
N VAL A 237 9.16 1.49 7.40
CA VAL A 237 7.74 1.37 7.09
C VAL A 237 7.18 2.80 7.03
N SER A 238 6.80 3.24 5.83
CA SER A 238 6.14 4.52 5.64
C SER A 238 4.63 4.29 5.58
N ALA A 239 3.90 4.85 6.55
CA ALA A 239 2.46 4.68 6.66
C ALA A 239 1.82 5.98 7.18
N SER A 240 0.61 6.27 6.71
CA SER A 240 -0.25 7.32 7.27
C SER A 240 -1.30 6.69 8.17
N ASN A 241 -1.69 7.40 9.24
CA ASN A 241 -2.77 6.99 10.16
C ASN A 241 -2.55 5.60 10.80
N VAL A 242 -1.37 5.39 11.38
CA VAL A 242 -1.03 4.12 12.04
C VAL A 242 -1.85 3.98 13.33
N ALA A 243 -2.72 2.96 13.38
CA ALA A 243 -3.41 2.55 14.60
C ALA A 243 -2.65 1.40 15.28
N VAL A 244 -2.23 1.61 16.53
CA VAL A 244 -1.53 0.60 17.33
C VAL A 244 -2.42 0.18 18.50
N SER A 245 -2.84 -1.09 18.53
CA SER A 245 -3.76 -1.58 19.57
C SER A 245 -3.07 -1.97 20.89
N ASN A 246 -1.79 -2.34 20.84
CA ASN A 246 -1.09 -2.91 22.00
C ASN A 246 0.05 -2.01 22.47
N ALA A 247 1.17 -1.96 21.74
CA ALA A 247 2.35 -1.22 22.16
C ALA A 247 3.29 -0.93 20.97
N VAL A 248 4.04 0.17 21.09
CA VAL A 248 5.22 0.44 20.26
C VAL A 248 6.46 0.05 21.06
N ARG A 249 7.25 -0.91 20.56
CA ARG A 249 8.51 -1.34 21.18
C ARG A 249 9.66 -1.01 20.24
N THR A 250 10.62 -0.22 20.71
CA THR A 250 11.83 0.10 19.97
C THR A 250 13.04 -0.50 20.70
N PRO A 251 14.11 -0.92 19.98
CA PRO A 251 15.30 -1.48 20.62
C PRO A 251 16.13 -0.44 21.40
N SER A 252 15.83 0.85 21.23
CA SER A 252 16.50 1.96 21.90
C SER A 252 15.48 3.08 22.12
N THR A 253 15.59 4.18 21.37
CA THR A 253 14.72 5.36 21.53
C THR A 253 13.53 5.31 20.59
N LEU A 254 12.35 5.70 21.06
CA LEU A 254 11.24 6.14 20.21
C LEU A 254 11.46 7.62 19.89
N TYR A 255 11.73 7.93 18.62
CA TYR A 255 11.93 9.30 18.16
C TYR A 255 10.70 9.79 17.39
N VAL A 256 10.13 10.91 17.82
CA VAL A 256 8.91 11.48 17.25
C VAL A 256 9.26 12.78 16.52
N GLN A 257 9.07 12.81 15.21
CA GLN A 257 9.44 13.92 14.33
C GLN A 257 8.32 14.27 13.35
N ASN A 258 8.44 15.44 12.73
CA ASN A 258 7.59 15.79 11.60
C ASN A 258 7.78 14.81 10.42
N ALA A 259 6.84 14.80 9.48
CA ALA A 259 6.87 13.89 8.32
C ALA A 259 8.12 14.02 7.43
N VAL A 260 8.84 15.14 7.54
CA VAL A 260 10.08 15.42 6.78
C VAL A 260 11.32 14.91 7.53
N GLY A 261 11.21 14.54 8.80
CA GLY A 261 12.32 14.09 9.65
C GLY A 261 13.28 15.22 10.06
N SER A 262 12.89 16.49 9.90
CA SER A 262 13.77 17.64 10.12
C SER A 262 13.66 18.27 11.51
N ALA A 263 12.56 18.02 12.22
CA ALA A 263 12.32 18.58 13.55
C ALA A 263 11.49 17.63 14.42
N PRO A 264 11.59 17.71 15.76
CA PRO A 264 10.69 17.00 16.67
C PRO A 264 9.21 17.32 16.38
N ALA A 265 8.33 16.34 16.59
CA ALA A 265 6.88 16.53 16.54
C ALA A 265 6.26 16.36 17.93
N PRO A 266 5.11 17.01 18.19
CA PRO A 266 4.41 16.86 19.46
C PRO A 266 3.86 15.44 19.63
N ILE A 267 3.71 15.03 20.90
CA ILE A 267 2.91 13.89 21.31
C ILE A 267 1.62 14.46 21.89
N ASP A 268 0.50 14.29 21.17
CA ASP A 268 -0.82 14.71 21.63
C ASP A 268 -1.60 13.47 22.09
N THR A 269 -1.82 13.36 23.39
CA THR A 269 -2.49 12.24 24.04
C THR A 269 -3.42 12.76 25.12
N GLY A 270 -4.42 11.94 25.50
CA GLY A 270 -5.16 12.16 26.74
C GLY A 270 -4.29 11.96 27.99
N ALA A 271 -4.88 11.41 29.05
CA ALA A 271 -4.12 11.06 30.25
C ALA A 271 -3.00 10.06 29.91
N ALA A 272 -1.76 10.42 30.23
CA ALA A 272 -0.58 9.59 30.02
C ALA A 272 0.05 9.20 31.36
N ALA A 273 0.53 7.96 31.46
CA ALA A 273 1.26 7.46 32.62
C ALA A 273 2.71 7.15 32.22
N VAL A 274 3.67 7.70 32.96
CA VAL A 274 5.09 7.37 32.84
C VAL A 274 5.48 6.51 34.03
N HIS A 275 5.75 5.22 33.79
CA HIS A 275 6.13 4.27 34.86
C HIS A 275 7.61 4.37 35.27
N GLY A 276 8.43 5.04 34.46
CA GLY A 276 9.82 5.37 34.76
C GLY A 276 9.98 6.84 35.11
N ASN A 277 11.18 7.37 34.88
CA ASN A 277 11.46 8.79 35.07
C ASN A 277 11.03 9.60 33.84
N ALA A 278 10.40 10.75 34.07
CA ALA A 278 10.18 11.77 33.04
C ALA A 278 11.20 12.89 33.21
N THR A 279 12.06 13.11 32.21
CA THR A 279 13.00 14.23 32.17
C THR A 279 12.53 15.24 31.14
N VAL A 280 12.27 16.47 31.58
CA VAL A 280 11.87 17.58 30.69
C VAL A 280 13.05 18.55 30.59
N TYR A 281 13.61 18.70 29.39
CA TYR A 281 14.71 19.64 29.13
C TYR A 281 14.24 21.08 28.90
N GLY A 282 12.96 21.25 28.53
CA GLY A 282 12.32 22.53 28.31
C GLY A 282 11.43 22.96 29.49
N ALA A 283 10.51 23.88 29.22
CA ALA A 283 9.48 24.26 30.18
C ALA A 283 8.44 23.14 30.37
N LEU A 284 8.00 22.94 31.60
CA LEU A 284 6.82 22.12 31.93
C LEU A 284 5.67 23.06 32.27
N GLU A 285 4.63 23.04 31.46
CA GLU A 285 3.38 23.74 31.76
C GLU A 285 2.44 22.84 32.56
N VAL A 286 1.99 23.32 33.71
CA VAL A 286 1.12 22.58 34.63
C VAL A 286 -0.23 23.28 34.69
N ALA A 287 -1.32 22.52 34.58
CA ALA A 287 -2.67 23.09 34.53
C ALA A 287 -3.07 23.81 35.83
N ASN A 288 -3.70 24.98 35.67
CA ASN A 288 -4.23 25.82 36.75
C ASN A 288 -5.52 25.22 37.33
N THR A 289 -5.39 24.27 38.25
CA THR A 289 -6.52 23.44 38.73
C THR A 289 -6.61 23.33 40.25
N ALA A 290 -5.64 23.85 40.99
CA ALA A 290 -5.58 23.73 42.44
C ALA A 290 -5.84 25.06 43.14
N THR A 291 -6.47 25.03 44.32
CA THR A 291 -6.66 26.21 45.16
C THR A 291 -5.99 25.96 46.50
N PRO A 292 -5.18 26.89 47.04
CA PRO A 292 -4.53 26.70 48.34
C PRO A 292 -5.51 26.30 49.44
N ARG A 293 -5.10 25.38 50.31
CA ARG A 293 -5.88 24.76 51.39
C ARG A 293 -7.12 23.97 50.99
N ALA A 294 -7.50 23.97 49.71
CA ALA A 294 -8.59 23.13 49.25
C ALA A 294 -8.19 21.65 49.34
N SER A 295 -9.21 20.79 49.52
CA SER A 295 -9.02 19.34 49.60
C SER A 295 -8.43 18.81 48.29
N CYS A 296 -7.53 17.84 48.42
CA CYS A 296 -6.94 17.15 47.28
C CYS A 296 -6.77 15.66 47.61
N THR A 297 -6.64 14.83 46.59
CA THR A 297 -6.41 13.38 46.73
C THR A 297 -5.25 12.97 45.84
N SER A 298 -4.30 12.23 46.40
CA SER A 298 -3.20 11.60 45.66
C SER A 298 -3.31 10.08 45.75
N THR A 299 -2.87 9.37 44.72
CA THR A 299 -2.71 7.91 44.80
C THR A 299 -1.68 7.57 45.88
N ALA A 300 -1.87 6.47 46.61
CA ALA A 300 -0.93 6.04 47.63
C ALA A 300 0.50 5.94 47.06
N GLY A 301 1.48 6.54 47.77
CA GLY A 301 2.87 6.60 47.33
C GLY A 301 3.17 7.64 46.24
N THR A 302 2.22 8.51 45.90
CA THR A 302 2.39 9.57 44.89
C THR A 302 2.08 10.95 45.46
N THR A 303 2.62 11.99 44.83
CA THR A 303 2.29 13.40 45.10
C THR A 303 1.76 14.02 43.82
N ARG A 304 0.59 14.66 43.90
CA ARG A 304 0.08 15.49 42.80
C ARG A 304 0.61 16.90 42.89
N ILE A 305 0.95 17.45 41.73
CA ILE A 305 1.36 18.84 41.55
C ILE A 305 0.38 19.48 40.58
N ALA A 306 -0.03 20.72 40.87
CA ALA A 306 -0.89 21.53 40.02
C ALA A 306 -0.50 23.00 40.16
N ALA A 307 -0.84 23.82 39.17
CA ALA A 307 -0.73 25.26 39.30
C ALA A 307 -1.99 25.85 39.94
N ASN A 308 -1.86 27.02 40.56
CA ASN A 308 -2.95 27.71 41.22
C ASN A 308 -4.03 28.13 40.20
N ALA A 309 -5.29 27.82 40.51
CA ALA A 309 -6.46 28.05 39.68
C ALA A 309 -6.71 29.54 39.39
N ASP A 310 -6.10 30.44 40.17
CA ASP A 310 -6.14 31.89 39.94
C ASP A 310 -5.27 32.37 38.77
N GLY A 311 -4.48 31.47 38.15
CA GLY A 311 -3.62 31.79 37.02
C GLY A 311 -2.31 32.47 37.39
N SER A 312 -1.96 32.57 38.68
CA SER A 312 -0.72 33.19 39.16
C SER A 312 0.55 32.38 38.83
N GLY A 313 0.40 31.13 38.39
CA GLY A 313 1.52 30.21 38.16
C GLY A 313 2.15 29.66 39.45
N GLN A 314 1.59 29.95 40.62
CA GLN A 314 2.05 29.35 41.88
C GLN A 314 1.83 27.84 41.85
N LEU A 315 2.92 27.08 42.03
CA LEU A 315 2.86 25.62 42.11
C LEU A 315 2.40 25.15 43.49
N LEU A 316 1.45 24.23 43.48
CA LEU A 316 0.84 23.60 44.66
C LEU A 316 1.14 22.10 44.63
N SER A 317 1.47 21.56 45.80
CA SER A 317 1.65 20.14 46.06
C SER A 317 0.52 19.63 46.96
N CYS A 318 -0.05 18.47 46.62
CA CYS A 318 -1.08 17.84 47.44
C CYS A 318 -0.43 17.10 48.62
N LEU A 319 -0.44 17.72 49.79
CA LEU A 319 0.14 17.21 51.03
C LEU A 319 -0.95 17.06 52.09
N TYR A 320 -1.02 15.90 52.75
CA TYR A 320 -1.99 15.63 53.81
C TYR A 320 -3.44 15.96 53.41
N ASN A 321 -3.82 15.62 52.18
CA ASN A 321 -5.12 15.91 51.55
C ASN A 321 -5.44 17.41 51.38
N GLN A 322 -4.44 18.28 51.37
CA GLN A 322 -4.59 19.71 51.09
C GLN A 322 -3.59 20.20 50.03
N TRP A 323 -4.02 21.11 49.18
CA TRP A 323 -3.12 21.84 48.29
C TRP A 323 -2.31 22.86 49.10
N VAL A 324 -0.99 22.71 49.11
CA VAL A 324 -0.06 23.59 49.82
C VAL A 324 0.95 24.13 48.81
N PRO A 325 1.33 25.42 48.84
CA PRO A 325 2.39 25.93 47.97
C PRO A 325 3.66 25.10 48.14
N VAL A 326 4.36 24.82 47.04
CA VAL A 326 5.61 24.03 47.07
C VAL A 326 6.67 24.71 47.96
N SER A 327 6.62 26.04 48.08
CA SER A 327 7.42 26.86 48.98
C SER A 327 7.00 26.80 50.46
N GLY A 328 5.97 26.02 50.81
CA GLY A 328 5.38 25.92 52.15
C GLY A 328 4.16 26.83 52.34
N PRO A 329 3.52 26.79 53.53
CA PRO A 329 2.31 27.57 53.81
C PRO A 329 2.54 29.08 53.96
N ALA A 330 3.81 29.51 54.05
CA ALA A 330 4.21 30.90 54.22
C ALA A 330 5.35 31.26 53.25
N PRO A 331 5.12 31.29 51.91
CA PRO A 331 6.11 31.78 50.96
C PRO A 331 6.56 33.19 51.30
N ARG A 332 7.88 33.32 51.50
CA ARG A 332 8.55 34.58 51.81
C ARG A 332 8.88 35.31 50.51
N TYR A 333 8.58 36.60 50.44
CA TYR A 333 8.75 37.39 49.21
C TYR A 333 9.92 38.36 49.31
N GLN A 334 9.86 39.33 50.22
CA GLN A 334 10.86 40.41 50.31
C GLN A 334 11.31 40.66 51.75
N TYR A 335 12.54 41.13 51.87
CA TYR A 335 13.13 41.59 53.14
C TYR A 335 13.43 43.08 53.04
N TYR A 336 13.13 43.82 54.10
CA TYR A 336 13.38 45.26 54.20
C TYR A 336 14.15 45.57 55.48
N THR A 337 15.18 46.41 55.37
CA THR A 337 15.75 47.07 56.54
C THR A 337 14.84 48.22 56.93
N VAL A 338 14.44 48.28 58.19
CA VAL A 338 13.43 49.22 58.68
C VAL A 338 13.89 49.94 59.94
N GLY A 339 13.47 51.18 60.08
CA GLY A 339 13.52 51.96 61.32
C GLY A 339 12.14 52.49 61.69
N TYR A 340 12.08 53.36 62.69
CA TYR A 340 10.83 54.01 63.07
C TYR A 340 10.20 54.77 61.89
N GLY A 341 8.91 54.54 61.64
CA GLY A 341 8.13 55.18 60.59
C GLY A 341 8.42 54.65 59.18
N THR A 342 9.23 53.59 59.02
CA THR A 342 9.49 53.02 57.69
C THR A 342 8.25 52.36 57.12
N TYR A 343 7.94 52.68 55.87
CA TYR A 343 6.86 52.08 55.10
C TYR A 343 7.32 50.78 54.44
N VAL A 344 6.55 49.71 54.61
CA VAL A 344 6.79 48.39 54.02
C VAL A 344 5.58 48.01 53.16
N PRO A 345 5.75 47.81 51.84
CA PRO A 345 4.64 47.44 50.98
C PRO A 345 4.18 45.99 51.24
N ALA A 346 2.90 45.72 50.98
CA ALA A 346 2.34 44.38 51.06
C ALA A 346 2.80 43.52 49.87
N PRO A 347 3.13 42.24 50.07
CA PRO A 347 3.37 41.32 48.97
C PRO A 347 2.04 41.04 48.24
N GLN A 348 2.12 40.78 46.93
CA GLN A 348 0.97 40.30 46.16
C GLN A 348 0.76 38.81 46.42
N CYS A 349 -0.30 38.48 47.14
CA CYS A 349 -0.66 37.10 47.40
C CYS A 349 -1.59 36.55 46.32
N SER A 350 -1.26 35.36 45.82
CA SER A 350 -2.21 34.52 45.05
C SER A 350 -3.47 34.26 45.89
N ALA A 351 -4.57 33.92 45.22
CA ALA A 351 -5.86 33.68 45.86
C ALA A 351 -5.75 32.67 47.02
N GLY A 352 -6.41 32.99 48.14
CA GLY A 352 -6.34 32.22 49.40
C GLY A 352 -5.20 32.64 50.33
N GLY A 353 -4.27 33.48 49.88
CA GLY A 353 -3.18 34.00 50.69
C GLY A 353 -3.52 35.35 51.32
N SER A 354 -3.12 35.56 52.57
CA SER A 354 -3.18 36.87 53.24
C SER A 354 -1.77 37.45 53.40
N PRO A 355 -1.53 38.72 53.04
CA PRO A 355 -0.24 39.35 53.24
C PRO A 355 0.05 39.46 54.74
N GLN A 356 1.25 39.07 55.14
CA GLN A 356 1.72 39.10 56.52
C GLN A 356 3.13 39.70 56.60
N ILE A 357 3.47 40.14 57.80
CA ILE A 357 4.73 40.82 58.10
C ILE A 357 5.34 40.21 59.37
N LEU A 358 6.64 39.92 59.34
CA LEU A 358 7.42 39.50 60.51
C LEU A 358 8.52 40.54 60.74
N LEU A 359 8.48 41.21 61.89
CA LEU A 359 9.47 42.21 62.29
C LEU A 359 10.46 41.62 63.29
N VAL A 360 11.74 41.70 62.97
CA VAL A 360 12.85 41.30 63.85
C VAL A 360 13.76 42.50 64.12
N PRO A 361 13.69 43.11 65.32
CA PRO A 361 14.64 44.15 65.73
C PRO A 361 16.07 43.59 65.81
N GLN A 362 17.08 44.33 65.33
CA GLN A 362 18.47 43.84 65.25
C GLN A 362 19.49 44.70 66.02
N SER A 363 19.27 46.02 66.09
CA SER A 363 20.22 46.95 66.72
C SER A 363 19.48 47.97 67.56
N PHE A 364 19.46 47.80 68.89
CA PHE A 364 18.90 48.76 69.81
C PHE A 364 19.70 48.80 71.12
N TYR A 365 19.79 49.99 71.72
CA TYR A 365 20.33 50.18 73.06
C TYR A 365 19.19 50.69 73.95
N VAL A 366 18.95 49.99 75.04
CA VAL A 366 17.95 50.39 76.03
C VAL A 366 18.52 50.23 77.43
N ASN A 367 18.03 51.03 78.38
CA ASN A 367 18.29 50.78 79.80
C ASN A 367 17.64 49.45 80.21
N THR A 368 18.25 48.74 81.17
CA THR A 368 17.78 47.46 81.72
C THR A 368 16.34 47.44 82.25
N THR A 369 15.72 48.60 82.44
CA THR A 369 14.33 48.76 82.90
C THR A 369 13.37 49.24 81.81
N ALA A 370 13.84 49.48 80.58
CA ALA A 370 13.02 50.04 79.52
C ALA A 370 12.25 48.96 78.77
N GLN A 371 10.95 49.18 78.57
CA GLN A 371 10.12 48.37 77.69
C GLN A 371 10.42 48.73 76.23
N ILE A 372 10.55 47.70 75.38
CA ILE A 372 10.67 47.85 73.93
C ILE A 372 9.35 47.39 73.31
N ASN A 373 8.80 48.23 72.44
CA ASN A 373 7.64 47.92 71.64
C ASN A 373 8.07 47.88 70.16
N ALA A 374 7.90 46.71 69.55
CA ALA A 374 8.10 46.50 68.12
C ALA A 374 6.77 46.07 67.52
N TYR A 375 6.15 46.96 66.74
CA TYR A 375 4.84 46.73 66.16
C TYR A 375 4.70 47.42 64.81
N THR A 376 3.62 47.10 64.11
CA THR A 376 3.27 47.71 62.84
C THR A 376 1.84 48.21 62.87
N THR A 377 1.53 49.19 62.03
CA THR A 377 0.14 49.61 61.74
C THR A 377 -0.17 49.40 60.26
N GLY A 378 -1.44 49.22 59.93
CA GLY A 378 -1.92 48.89 58.59
C GLY A 378 -2.17 47.38 58.39
N THR A 379 -2.86 47.03 57.31
CA THR A 379 -3.19 45.65 56.92
C THR A 379 -2.42 45.20 55.67
N GLY A 380 -1.30 45.88 55.37
CA GLY A 380 -0.61 45.80 54.10
C GLY A 380 -1.11 46.91 53.16
N PRO A 381 -0.30 47.94 52.88
CA PRO A 381 1.06 48.19 53.38
C PRO A 381 1.12 48.44 54.90
N TRP A 382 2.32 48.37 55.47
CA TRP A 382 2.57 48.56 56.90
C TRP A 382 3.50 49.73 57.17
N THR A 383 3.32 50.38 58.32
CA THR A 383 4.31 51.30 58.90
C THR A 383 4.92 50.66 60.14
N VAL A 384 6.25 50.61 60.22
CA VAL A 384 6.99 49.99 61.32
C VAL A 384 7.25 50.97 62.46
N TYR A 385 7.02 50.55 63.69
CA TYR A 385 7.31 51.30 64.90
C TYR A 385 8.23 50.50 65.81
N LEU A 386 9.35 51.12 66.15
CA LEU A 386 10.30 50.66 67.15
C LEU A 386 10.39 51.74 68.22
N THR A 387 9.70 51.53 69.35
CA THR A 387 9.54 52.56 70.39
C THR A 387 9.83 52.03 71.78
N ASP A 388 9.98 52.94 72.73
CA ASP A 388 10.00 52.62 74.15
C ASP A 388 8.57 52.47 74.72
N GLY A 389 8.46 52.28 76.05
CA GLY A 389 7.18 52.22 76.78
C GLY A 389 6.36 53.53 76.77
N SER A 390 6.94 54.65 76.33
CA SER A 390 6.28 55.95 76.18
C SER A 390 5.93 56.28 74.73
N ASN A 391 6.10 55.33 73.80
CA ASN A 391 5.94 55.49 72.36
C ASN A 391 6.97 56.42 71.68
N ALA A 392 8.11 56.70 72.33
CA ALA A 392 9.18 57.48 71.71
C ALA A 392 10.06 56.59 70.81
N ASN A 393 10.54 57.13 69.69
CA ASN A 393 11.48 56.44 68.80
C ASN A 393 12.81 56.16 69.52
N ILE A 394 13.23 54.90 69.56
CA ILE A 394 14.46 54.46 70.24
C ILE A 394 15.70 54.41 69.32
N GLY A 395 15.59 54.89 68.08
CA GLY A 395 16.70 54.89 67.11
C GLY A 395 17.12 53.49 66.65
N ALA A 396 16.29 52.48 66.92
CA ALA A 396 16.55 51.10 66.59
C ALA A 396 16.40 50.81 65.09
N GLN A 397 17.12 49.79 64.63
CA GLN A 397 16.93 49.20 63.30
C GLN A 397 16.46 47.75 63.44
N GLY A 398 15.67 47.31 62.47
CA GLY A 398 15.23 45.94 62.34
C GLY A 398 15.22 45.47 60.89
N VAL A 399 14.95 44.19 60.73
CA VAL A 399 14.64 43.60 59.44
C VAL A 399 13.21 43.11 59.47
N VAL A 400 12.48 43.44 58.43
CA VAL A 400 11.14 42.94 58.18
C VAL A 400 11.17 41.95 57.04
N GLU A 401 10.43 40.86 57.21
CA GLU A 401 10.09 39.93 56.14
C GLU A 401 8.60 40.06 55.81
N THR A 402 8.27 40.12 54.52
CA THR A 402 6.89 40.00 54.05
C THR A 402 6.65 38.64 53.40
N TYR A 403 5.51 38.05 53.72
CA TYR A 403 5.13 36.72 53.23
C TYR A 403 3.62 36.65 53.01
N CYS A 404 3.18 35.64 52.26
CA CYS A 404 1.76 35.33 52.12
C CYS A 404 1.45 34.10 52.97
N ALA A 405 0.52 34.22 53.91
CA ALA A 405 0.03 33.10 54.70
C ALA A 405 -1.18 32.47 54.00
N TYR A 406 -1.06 31.19 53.67
CA TYR A 406 -2.13 30.39 53.06
C TYR A 406 -2.74 29.42 54.06
#